data_AF-A0A164E025-F1
#
_entry.id   AF-A0A164E025-F1
#
_cell.length_a   1.000
_cell.length_b   1.000
_cell.length_c   1.000
_cell.angle_alpha   90.00
_cell.angle_beta   90.00
_cell.angle_gamma   90.00
#
_symmetry.space_group_name_H-M   'P 1'
#
loop_
_entity.id
_entity.type
_entity.pdbx_description
1 polymer ?
#
loop_
_entity_poly.entity_id
_entity_poly.type
_entity_poly.pdbx_seq_one_letter_code
_entity_poly.pdbx_strand_id
1 'polypeptide(L)'
;KKPKSNRRPDDELTADREDPTFNEDEDKFKIEWMKIHLSEQGSNEATIKEHMASTYNYRQHQINQGQWTTTQILLEYPRFRDCHNLIFRDFLLAFPKAGHFEETFVWGYGPLIKKSAGRSNTPIPDTDD
;
A
#
# COMPACT_ATOMS: atom_id res chain seq x y z
N LYS A 1 -15.32 -63.52 5.13
CA LYS A 1 -14.00 -62.84 5.15
C LYS A 1 -14.22 -61.36 4.79
N LYS A 2 -13.59 -60.44 5.54
CA LYS A 2 -13.80 -58.97 5.61
C LYS A 2 -13.80 -58.22 4.27
N PRO A 3 -14.43 -57.03 4.17
CA PRO A 3 -14.36 -56.18 2.98
C PRO A 3 -13.01 -55.45 2.91
N LYS A 4 -12.39 -55.40 1.73
CA LYS A 4 -11.22 -54.54 1.49
C LYS A 4 -11.71 -53.16 1.09
N SER A 5 -11.67 -52.28 2.10
CA SER A 5 -11.73 -50.82 1.97
C SER A 5 -10.54 -50.34 1.11
N ASN A 6 -10.81 -49.84 -0.08
CA ASN A 6 -9.86 -49.03 -0.85
C ASN A 6 -10.13 -47.56 -0.51
N ARG A 7 -9.61 -47.10 0.63
CA ARG A 7 -9.38 -45.67 0.84
C ARG A 7 -8.17 -45.28 -0.01
N ARG A 8 -8.39 -44.42 -1.02
CA ARG A 8 -7.33 -43.56 -1.53
C ARG A 8 -7.04 -42.51 -0.45
N PRO A 9 -5.79 -42.20 -0.12
CA PRO A 9 -5.47 -40.99 0.61
C PRO A 9 -5.71 -39.83 -0.35
N ASP A 10 -6.69 -38.98 -0.03
CA ASP A 10 -6.73 -37.60 -0.52
C ASP A 10 -5.56 -36.88 0.15
N ASP A 11 -4.38 -37.04 -0.45
CA ASP A 11 -3.20 -36.26 -0.16
C ASP A 11 -3.07 -35.25 -1.30
N GLU A 12 -3.90 -34.22 -1.24
CA GLU A 12 -3.60 -32.96 -1.92
C GLU A 12 -3.64 -31.89 -0.84
N LEU A 13 -2.53 -31.87 -0.09
CA LEU A 13 -1.90 -30.70 0.49
C LEU A 13 -2.71 -29.44 0.20
N THR A 14 -3.56 -29.05 1.15
CA THR A 14 -3.87 -27.65 1.33
C THR A 14 -2.52 -27.00 1.56
N ALA A 15 -1.92 -26.50 0.47
CA ALA A 15 -0.78 -25.61 0.56
C ALA A 15 -1.25 -24.52 1.51
N ASP A 16 -0.72 -24.57 2.73
CA ASP A 16 -0.64 -23.45 3.62
C ASP A 16 -0.18 -22.32 2.72
N ARG A 17 -1.13 -21.47 2.36
CA ARG A 17 -0.86 -20.24 1.66
C ARG A 17 -0.02 -19.50 2.69
N GLU A 18 1.30 -19.58 2.53
CA GLU A 18 2.23 -18.79 3.31
C GLU A 18 1.77 -17.35 3.12
N ASP A 19 0.94 -16.89 4.06
CA ASP A 19 0.54 -15.50 4.21
C ASP A 19 1.87 -14.74 4.26
N PRO A 20 1.99 -13.54 3.67
CA PRO A 20 3.24 -12.80 3.78
C PRO A 20 3.44 -12.52 5.26
N THR A 21 4.25 -13.33 5.95
CA THR A 21 4.33 -13.36 7.41
C THR A 21 5.01 -12.07 7.85
N PHE A 22 4.22 -11.03 8.04
CA PHE A 22 4.65 -9.80 8.64
C PHE A 22 4.73 -10.00 10.16
N ASN A 23 5.67 -9.32 10.81
CA ASN A 23 5.82 -9.41 12.25
C ASN A 23 4.92 -8.35 12.88
N GLU A 24 3.73 -8.74 13.33
CA GLU A 24 2.69 -7.81 13.78
C GLU A 24 3.19 -6.82 14.84
N ASP A 25 3.93 -7.28 15.84
CA ASP A 25 4.43 -6.42 16.92
C ASP A 25 5.48 -5.42 16.42
N GLU A 26 6.41 -5.89 15.58
CA GLU A 26 7.47 -5.05 15.03
C GLU A 26 6.92 -4.03 14.03
N ASP A 27 6.00 -4.44 13.16
CA ASP A 27 5.41 -3.56 12.16
C ASP A 27 4.49 -2.53 12.81
N LYS A 28 3.70 -2.93 13.82
CA LYS A 28 2.93 -1.99 14.63
C LYS A 28 3.83 -0.97 15.33
N PHE A 29 4.97 -1.39 15.87
CA PHE A 29 5.95 -0.47 16.44
C PHE A 29 6.45 0.54 15.40
N LYS A 30 6.83 0.10 14.20
CA LYS A 30 7.27 0.98 13.10
C LYS A 30 6.18 1.96 12.67
N ILE A 31 4.91 1.52 12.60
CA ILE A 31 3.76 2.38 12.29
C ILE A 31 3.61 3.47 13.36
N GLU A 32 3.57 3.10 14.64
CA GLU A 32 3.43 4.08 15.73
C GLU A 32 4.62 5.05 15.77
N TRP A 33 5.83 4.56 15.52
CA TRP A 33 7.01 5.42 15.40
C TRP A 33 6.83 6.47 14.29
N MET A 34 6.37 6.07 13.11
CA MET A 34 6.13 6.98 11.98
C MET A 34 4.98 7.96 12.20
N LYS A 35 4.02 7.67 13.09
CA LYS A 35 2.96 8.64 13.44
C LYS A 35 3.52 9.83 14.21
N ILE A 36 4.49 9.58 15.09
CA ILE A 36 5.08 10.59 16.00
C ILE A 36 6.17 11.40 15.30
N HIS A 37 6.97 10.77 14.43
CA HIS A 37 8.15 11.39 13.83
C HIS A 37 7.85 12.04 12.47
N LEU A 38 8.13 13.34 12.35
CA LEU A 38 7.92 14.13 11.13
C LEU A 38 9.12 14.06 10.18
N SER A 39 8.86 14.22 8.88
CA SER A 39 9.89 14.23 7.84
C SER A 39 10.73 15.52 7.85
N GLU A 40 10.13 16.66 8.17
CA GLU A 40 10.74 18.00 8.08
C GLU A 40 11.86 18.25 9.12
N GLN A 41 11.96 17.43 10.16
CA GLN A 41 13.02 17.53 11.17
C GLN A 41 14.36 16.92 10.70
N GLY A 42 14.57 16.78 9.38
CA GLY A 42 15.86 16.55 8.72
C GLY A 42 16.57 15.22 8.99
N SER A 43 16.17 14.46 10.01
CA SER A 43 16.88 13.24 10.43
C SER A 43 16.13 11.94 10.09
N ASN A 44 14.83 12.01 9.82
CA ASN A 44 13.97 10.81 9.88
C ASN A 44 13.43 10.36 8.52
N GLU A 45 13.60 11.14 7.44
CA GLU A 45 12.99 10.83 6.14
C GLU A 45 13.40 9.45 5.61
N ALA A 46 14.69 9.10 5.71
CA ALA A 46 15.20 7.81 5.28
C ALA A 46 14.56 6.66 6.09
N THR A 47 14.51 6.80 7.41
CA THR A 47 13.89 5.82 8.32
C THR A 47 12.39 5.69 8.08
N ILE A 48 11.68 6.79 7.83
CA ILE A 48 10.26 6.77 7.45
C ILE A 48 10.08 5.98 6.15
N LYS A 49 10.91 6.23 5.13
CA LYS A 49 10.85 5.50 3.86
C LYS A 49 11.13 4.02 4.03
N GLU A 50 12.09 3.67 4.87
CA GLU A 50 12.42 2.27 5.20
C GLU A 50 11.27 1.58 5.93
N HIS A 51 10.75 2.19 7.00
CA HIS A 51 9.63 1.66 7.77
C HIS A 51 8.36 1.55 6.92
N MET A 52 8.08 2.52 6.05
CA MET A 52 6.95 2.40 5.11
C MET A 52 7.11 1.21 4.18
N ALA A 53 8.30 0.99 3.63
CA ALA A 53 8.56 -0.15 2.76
C ALA A 53 8.43 -1.48 3.51
N SER A 54 9.04 -1.61 4.70
CA SER A 54 9.01 -2.87 5.46
C SER A 54 7.62 -3.23 5.96
N THR A 55 6.82 -2.23 6.34
CA THR A 55 5.45 -2.43 6.86
C THR A 55 4.40 -2.59 5.75
N TYR A 56 4.79 -2.61 4.47
CA TYR A 56 3.83 -2.63 3.35
C TYR A 56 2.79 -3.74 3.47
N ASN A 57 3.22 -4.99 3.66
CA ASN A 57 2.29 -6.14 3.74
C ASN A 57 1.33 -6.02 4.94
N TYR A 58 1.83 -5.61 6.10
CA TYR A 58 1.02 -5.34 7.29
C TYR A 58 -0.07 -4.29 7.00
N ARG A 59 0.32 -3.16 6.42
CA ARG A 59 -0.62 -2.08 6.08
C ARG A 59 -1.66 -2.53 5.06
N GLN A 60 -1.25 -3.26 4.02
CA GLN A 60 -2.19 -3.79 3.02
C GLN A 60 -3.18 -4.78 3.64
N HIS A 61 -2.73 -5.64 4.57
CA HIS A 61 -3.60 -6.52 5.31
C HIS A 61 -4.67 -5.73 6.09
N GLN A 62 -4.27 -4.71 6.85
CA GLN A 62 -5.21 -3.86 7.60
C GLN A 62 -6.21 -3.13 6.69
N ILE A 63 -5.73 -2.55 5.59
CA ILE A 63 -6.57 -1.81 4.63
C ILE A 63 -7.61 -2.74 4.00
N ASN A 64 -7.19 -3.94 3.58
CA ASN A 64 -8.06 -4.90 2.91
C ASN A 64 -9.09 -5.52 3.88
N GLN A 65 -8.66 -5.92 5.08
CA GLN A 65 -9.56 -6.48 6.10
C GLN A 65 -10.57 -5.44 6.59
N GLY A 66 -10.12 -4.21 6.82
CA GLY A 66 -10.97 -3.12 7.32
C GLY A 66 -11.76 -2.39 6.24
N GLN A 67 -11.55 -2.70 4.95
CA GLN A 67 -12.12 -1.99 3.80
C GLN A 67 -11.95 -0.46 3.92
N TRP A 68 -10.73 -0.03 4.27
CA TRP A 68 -10.49 1.37 4.61
C TRP A 68 -10.67 2.30 3.40
N THR A 69 -11.34 3.41 3.64
CA THR A 69 -11.40 4.54 2.70
C THR A 69 -10.06 5.26 2.62
N THR A 70 -9.82 6.01 1.54
CA THR A 70 -8.64 6.86 1.39
C THR A 70 -8.46 7.82 2.57
N THR A 71 -9.54 8.38 3.11
CA THR A 71 -9.49 9.26 4.28
C THR A 71 -8.96 8.53 5.51
N GLN A 72 -9.43 7.30 5.78
CA GLN A 72 -8.95 6.49 6.90
C GLN A 72 -7.48 6.12 6.74
N ILE A 73 -7.05 5.72 5.53
CA ILE A 73 -5.65 5.43 5.21
C ILE A 73 -4.76 6.65 5.53
N LEU A 74 -5.18 7.84 5.11
CA LEU A 74 -4.40 9.06 5.33
C LEU A 74 -4.41 9.57 6.78
N LEU A 75 -5.39 9.15 7.59
CA LEU A 75 -5.41 9.43 9.03
C LEU A 75 -4.48 8.47 9.78
N GLU A 76 -4.53 7.19 9.42
CA GLU A 76 -3.71 6.16 10.07
C GLU A 76 -2.23 6.24 9.65
N TYR A 77 -1.97 6.58 8.39
CA TYR A 77 -0.63 6.72 7.81
C TYR A 77 -0.37 8.16 7.35
N PRO A 78 -0.21 9.11 8.28
CA PRO A 78 -0.12 10.53 7.96
C PRO A 78 1.09 10.88 7.10
N ARG A 79 2.14 10.05 7.11
CA ARG A 79 3.38 10.25 6.34
C ARG A 79 3.15 10.33 4.83
N PHE A 80 2.06 9.75 4.32
CA PHE A 80 1.69 9.89 2.91
C PHE A 80 1.44 11.34 2.48
N ARG A 81 1.13 12.24 3.42
CA ARG A 81 0.83 13.65 3.12
C ARG A 81 2.08 14.52 3.04
N ASP A 82 3.12 14.20 3.79
CA ASP A 82 4.26 15.10 3.99
C ASP A 82 5.63 14.48 3.65
N CYS A 83 5.75 13.16 3.47
CA CYS A 83 6.97 12.55 2.99
C CYS A 83 6.88 12.26 1.48
N HIS A 84 7.75 12.93 0.73
CA HIS A 84 7.73 12.92 -0.73
C HIS A 84 7.87 11.50 -1.32
N ASN A 85 7.06 11.23 -2.33
CA ASN A 85 7.05 10.00 -3.13
C ASN A 85 6.71 8.70 -2.37
N LEU A 86 6.22 8.75 -1.12
CA LEU A 86 5.79 7.54 -0.41
C LEU A 86 4.64 6.81 -1.10
N ILE A 87 3.60 7.55 -1.51
CA ILE A 87 2.46 6.97 -2.25
C ILE A 87 2.95 6.27 -3.52
N PHE A 88 3.90 6.89 -4.21
CA PHE A 88 4.46 6.34 -5.44
C PHE A 88 5.28 5.06 -5.18
N ARG A 89 6.04 5.00 -4.08
CA ARG A 89 6.77 3.79 -3.68
C ARG A 89 5.81 2.63 -3.38
N ASP A 90 4.74 2.89 -2.64
CA ASP A 90 3.70 1.90 -2.37
C ASP A 90 3.03 1.41 -3.67
N PHE A 91 2.76 2.33 -4.60
CA PHE A 91 2.23 1.97 -5.91
C PHE A 91 3.16 1.03 -6.69
N LEU A 92 4.47 1.30 -6.70
CA LEU A 92 5.43 0.42 -7.39
C LEU A 92 5.59 -0.95 -6.71
N LEU A 93 5.44 -1.01 -5.38
CA LEU A 93 5.39 -2.30 -4.65
C LEU A 93 4.15 -3.11 -5.03
N ALA A 94 3.00 -2.45 -5.14
CA ALA A 94 1.74 -3.08 -5.58
C ALA A 94 1.79 -3.50 -7.06
N PHE A 95 2.46 -2.70 -7.90
CA PHE A 95 2.48 -2.88 -9.35
C PHE A 95 3.92 -2.84 -9.91
N PRO A 96 4.76 -3.86 -9.66
CA PRO A 96 6.17 -3.85 -10.08
C PRO A 96 6.38 -3.73 -11.59
N LYS A 97 5.40 -4.20 -12.39
CA LYS A 97 5.42 -4.11 -13.85
C LYS A 97 5.14 -2.70 -14.38
N ALA A 98 4.69 -1.79 -13.51
CA ALA A 98 4.41 -0.40 -13.87
C ALA A 98 5.68 0.46 -13.92
N GLY A 99 6.89 -0.10 -14.01
CA GLY A 99 8.19 0.57 -13.85
C GLY A 99 8.45 1.86 -14.64
N HIS A 100 7.60 2.22 -15.61
CA HIS A 100 7.61 3.50 -16.33
C HIS A 100 6.44 4.44 -15.96
N PHE A 101 5.69 4.19 -14.89
CA PHE A 101 4.53 4.99 -14.50
C PHE A 101 4.92 6.42 -14.16
N GLU A 102 6.09 6.64 -13.56
CA GLU A 102 6.60 8.00 -13.31
C GLU A 102 6.80 8.77 -14.62
N GLU A 103 7.52 8.17 -15.57
CA GLU A 103 7.82 8.80 -16.85
C GLU A 103 6.56 8.96 -17.72
N THR A 104 5.70 7.94 -17.75
CA THR A 104 4.56 7.88 -18.67
C THR A 104 3.38 8.67 -18.14
N PHE A 105 3.12 8.61 -16.83
CA PHE A 105 1.96 9.26 -16.21
C PHE A 105 2.35 10.54 -15.48
N VAL A 106 3.30 10.47 -14.54
CA VAL A 106 3.62 11.63 -13.68
C VAL A 106 4.28 12.75 -14.48
N TRP A 107 5.24 12.45 -15.37
CA TRP A 107 5.85 13.48 -16.21
C TRP A 107 4.91 13.94 -17.34
N GLY A 108 4.15 13.01 -17.94
CA GLY A 108 3.20 13.33 -19.01
C GLY A 108 2.01 14.18 -18.56
N TYR A 109 1.38 13.81 -17.43
CA TYR A 109 0.12 14.41 -16.98
C TYR A 109 0.24 15.22 -15.69
N GLY A 110 1.30 15.04 -14.89
CA GLY A 110 1.50 15.78 -13.64
C GLY A 110 1.42 17.31 -13.79
N PRO A 111 2.04 17.93 -14.81
CA PRO A 111 1.89 19.36 -15.06
C PRO A 111 0.44 19.78 -15.34
N LEU A 112 -0.32 18.97 -16.08
CA LEU A 112 -1.73 19.22 -16.39
C LEU A 112 -2.59 19.13 -15.13
N ILE A 113 -2.38 18.09 -14.31
CA ILE A 113 -3.10 17.89 -13.04
C ILE A 113 -2.82 19.06 -12.09
N LYS A 114 -1.56 19.48 -11.93
CA LYS A 114 -1.20 20.64 -11.10
C LYS A 114 -1.85 21.93 -11.61
N LYS A 115 -1.86 22.14 -12.92
CA LYS A 115 -2.52 23.29 -13.56
C LYS A 115 -4.03 23.27 -13.31
N SER A 116 -4.67 22.12 -13.38
CA SER A 116 -6.11 21.96 -13.10
C SER A 116 -6.43 22.17 -11.62
N ALA A 117 -5.62 21.61 -10.71
CA ALA A 117 -5.79 21.77 -9.27
C ALA A 117 -5.59 23.23 -8.81
N GLY A 118 -4.60 23.93 -9.36
CA GLY A 118 -4.35 25.35 -9.09
C GLY A 118 -5.39 26.31 -9.65
N ARG A 119 -6.33 25.82 -10.48
CA ARG A 119 -7.42 26.63 -11.05
C ARG A 119 -8.69 26.67 -10.20
N SER A 120 -8.74 25.97 -9.05
CA SER A 120 -9.87 25.93 -8.09
C SER A 120 -11.27 25.99 -8.73
N ASN A 121 -11.97 24.85 -8.79
CA ASN A 121 -13.33 24.69 -9.34
C ASN A 121 -13.45 24.88 -10.85
N THR A 122 -12.71 24.09 -11.64
CA THR A 122 -13.23 23.80 -12.99
C THR A 122 -14.32 22.74 -12.81
N PRO A 123 -15.58 23.00 -13.17
CA PRO A 123 -16.63 21.98 -13.14
C PRO A 123 -16.13 20.79 -13.95
N ILE A 124 -16.17 19.58 -13.36
CA ILE A 124 -15.94 18.36 -14.13
C ILE A 124 -17.13 18.28 -15.10
N PRO A 125 -16.91 18.33 -16.42
CA PRO A 125 -18.01 18.17 -17.35
C PRO A 125 -18.63 16.78 -17.14
N ASP A 126 -19.94 16.72 -17.05
CA ASP A 126 -20.67 15.46 -16.99
C ASP A 126 -20.25 14.62 -18.19
N THR A 127 -19.61 13.48 -17.92
CA THR A 127 -19.37 12.44 -18.92
C THR A 127 -20.56 11.50 -18.86
N ASP A 128 -21.23 11.28 -19.98
CA ASP A 128 -22.26 10.25 -20.09
C ASP A 128 -21.65 8.88 -19.74
N ASP A 129 -22.24 8.20 -18.75
CA ASP A 129 -21.91 6.83 -18.31
C ASP A 129 -22.16 5.78 -19.41
#